data_AF-A0A6C0DTK9-F1
#
_entry.id   AF-A0A6C0DTK9-F1
#
_cell.length_a   1.000
_cell.length_b   1.000
_cell.length_c   1.000
_cell.angle_alpha   90.00
_cell.angle_beta   90.00
_cell.angle_gamma   90.00
#
_symmetry.space_group_name_H-M   'P 1'
#
loop_
_entity.id
_entity.type
_entity.pdbx_description
1 polymer ?
#
loop_
_entity_poly.entity_id
_entity_poly.type
_entity_poly.pdbx_seq_one_letter_code
_entity_poly.pdbx_strand_id
1 'polypeptide(L)'
;MSLLIYAGLLYLMGISAILILKPELMFAKDGSWKEFGLGRNKQKYTWMPFWLFAILWSIISYIIVLVIASNTGLGGVSNNIDVPVQNNSIEPENVSMKAMSPVLPDNMSRKKPSSPNEMKPGYYILDANETVKRGVPKYIFLGPEAPNLVYHNMNDKGESNGDNE
;
A
#
# COMPACT_ATOMS: atom_id res chain seq x y z
N MET A 1 -7.48 -16.23 -16.13
CA MET A 1 -8.73 -17.02 -16.08
C MET A 1 -8.46 -18.52 -15.97
N SER A 2 -7.47 -19.06 -16.68
CA SER A 2 -7.14 -20.50 -16.69
C SER A 2 -6.91 -21.11 -15.29
N LEU A 3 -6.31 -20.36 -14.35
CA LEU A 3 -6.06 -20.83 -12.99
C LEU A 3 -7.35 -21.26 -12.27
N LEU A 4 -8.41 -20.45 -12.36
CA LEU A 4 -9.71 -20.77 -11.75
C LEU A 4 -10.35 -22.00 -12.39
N ILE A 5 -10.15 -22.20 -13.70
CA ILE A 5 -10.66 -23.37 -14.43
C ILE A 5 -9.95 -24.64 -13.96
N TYR A 6 -8.61 -24.62 -13.85
CA TYR A 6 -7.84 -25.74 -13.32
C TYR A 6 -8.20 -26.04 -11.86
N ALA A 7 -8.34 -25.01 -11.02
CA ALA A 7 -8.75 -25.17 -9.63
C ALA A 7 -10.19 -25.73 -9.52
N GLY A 8 -11.09 -25.28 -10.39
CA GLY A 8 -12.45 -25.81 -10.47
C GLY A 8 -12.48 -27.28 -10.92
N LEU A 9 -11.66 -27.67 -11.89
CA LEU A 9 -11.57 -29.04 -12.38
C LEU A 9 -11.00 -29.98 -11.31
N LEU A 10 -9.94 -29.56 -10.61
CA LEU A 10 -9.37 -30.30 -9.48
C LEU A 10 -10.36 -30.39 -8.30
N TYR A 11 -11.13 -29.32 -8.06
CA TYR A 11 -12.20 -29.31 -7.06
C TYR A 11 -13.26 -30.37 -7.40
N LEU A 12 -13.77 -30.37 -8.64
CA LEU A 12 -14.78 -31.34 -9.10
C LEU A 12 -14.28 -32.78 -9.02
N MET A 13 -13.01 -33.02 -9.36
CA MET A 13 -12.40 -34.34 -9.23
C MET A 13 -12.40 -34.82 -7.78
N GLY A 14 -12.02 -33.97 -6.82
CA GLY A 14 -12.03 -34.34 -5.40
C GLY A 14 -13.43 -34.52 -4.82
N ILE A 15 -14.41 -33.72 -5.23
CA ILE A 15 -15.82 -33.93 -4.85
C ILE A 15 -16.34 -35.24 -5.44
N SER A 16 -16.00 -35.56 -6.69
CA SER A 16 -16.37 -36.85 -7.28
C SER A 16 -15.78 -38.01 -6.49
N ALA A 17 -14.50 -37.94 -6.13
CA ALA A 17 -13.83 -38.95 -5.33
C ALA A 17 -14.50 -39.16 -3.95
N ILE A 18 -14.88 -38.09 -3.25
CA ILE A 18 -15.53 -38.20 -1.93
C ILE A 18 -16.93 -38.84 -2.02
N LEU A 19 -17.66 -38.57 -3.09
CA LEU A 19 -19.00 -39.13 -3.32
C LEU A 19 -18.96 -40.62 -3.69
N ILE A 20 -17.85 -41.08 -4.29
CA ILE A 20 -17.62 -42.51 -4.59
C ILE A 20 -17.13 -43.25 -3.35
N LEU A 21 -16.13 -42.69 -2.66
CA LEU A 21 -15.52 -43.34 -1.49
C LEU A 21 -16.43 -43.36 -0.27
N LYS A 22 -17.40 -42.42 -0.20
CA LYS A 22 -18.37 -42.27 0.89
C LYS A 22 -17.75 -42.52 2.28
N PRO A 23 -16.74 -41.72 2.69
CA PRO A 23 -16.01 -42.00 3.91
C PRO A 23 -16.94 -41.93 5.14
N GLU A 24 -16.71 -42.84 6.10
CA GLU A 24 -17.51 -42.94 7.34
C GLU A 24 -17.48 -41.65 8.20
N LEU A 25 -16.57 -40.71 7.91
CA LEU A 25 -16.51 -39.41 8.59
C LEU A 25 -17.77 -38.57 8.35
N MET A 26 -18.29 -38.56 7.12
CA MET A 26 -19.43 -37.72 6.71
C MET A 26 -20.63 -38.53 6.19
N PHE A 27 -20.43 -39.82 5.88
CA PHE A 27 -21.49 -40.76 5.50
C PHE A 27 -21.72 -41.79 6.60
N ALA A 28 -22.98 -42.18 6.78
CA ALA A 28 -23.34 -43.33 7.61
C ALA A 28 -23.18 -44.64 6.81
N LYS A 29 -23.27 -45.78 7.51
CA LYS A 29 -23.06 -47.11 6.89
C LYS A 29 -24.08 -47.47 5.82
N ASP A 30 -25.25 -46.83 5.87
CA ASP A 30 -26.31 -46.92 4.87
C ASP A 30 -26.08 -45.98 3.68
N GLY A 31 -25.01 -45.17 3.70
CA GLY A 31 -24.71 -44.17 2.67
C GLY A 31 -25.54 -42.88 2.81
N SER A 32 -26.33 -42.75 3.89
CA SER A 32 -26.98 -41.48 4.22
C SER A 32 -25.96 -40.45 4.72
N TRP A 33 -26.31 -39.17 4.62
CA TRP A 33 -25.44 -38.08 5.05
C TRP A 33 -25.58 -37.91 6.55
N LYS A 34 -24.46 -37.82 7.27
CA LYS A 34 -24.47 -37.54 8.71
C LYS A 34 -24.90 -36.10 8.97
N GLU A 35 -25.67 -35.90 10.02
CA GLU A 35 -26.07 -34.58 10.48
C GLU A 35 -24.89 -33.87 11.16
N PHE A 36 -24.82 -32.55 11.03
CA PHE A 36 -23.83 -31.77 11.77
C PHE A 36 -24.18 -31.75 13.25
N GLY A 37 -23.24 -32.12 14.11
CA GLY A 37 -23.41 -31.98 15.55
C GLY A 37 -22.33 -32.67 16.39
N LEU A 38 -22.25 -32.28 17.66
CA LEU A 38 -21.38 -32.90 18.67
C LEU A 38 -22.07 -34.09 19.37
N GLY A 39 -23.04 -34.72 18.70
CA GLY A 39 -23.91 -35.69 19.32
C GLY A 39 -23.15 -36.92 19.83
N ARG A 40 -23.69 -37.53 20.91
CA ARG A 40 -23.11 -38.71 21.56
C ARG A 40 -23.02 -39.94 20.65
N ASN A 41 -23.83 -39.98 19.58
CA ASN A 41 -23.84 -41.08 18.63
C ASN A 41 -23.01 -40.75 17.37
N LYS A 42 -21.82 -41.36 17.28
CA LYS A 42 -20.88 -41.22 16.14
C LYS A 42 -21.46 -41.67 14.79
N GLN A 43 -22.55 -42.46 14.78
CA GLN A 43 -23.16 -42.92 13.54
C GLN A 43 -24.11 -41.90 12.92
N LYS A 44 -24.76 -41.05 13.73
CA LYS A 44 -25.69 -40.02 13.22
C LYS A 44 -25.04 -38.66 13.04
N TYR A 45 -24.10 -38.31 13.93
CA TYR A 45 -23.52 -36.98 13.97
C TYR A 45 -22.07 -36.97 13.48
N THR A 46 -21.73 -35.91 12.76
CA THR A 46 -20.36 -35.58 12.40
C THR A 46 -20.02 -34.15 12.78
N TRP A 47 -18.79 -33.94 13.21
CA TRP A 47 -18.24 -32.59 13.37
C TRP A 47 -17.83 -31.98 12.02
N MET A 48 -17.61 -32.81 11.00
CA MET A 48 -17.20 -32.38 9.66
C MET A 48 -18.27 -32.73 8.61
N PRO A 49 -19.26 -31.86 8.39
CA PRO A 49 -20.30 -32.08 7.39
C PRO A 49 -19.74 -31.89 5.97
N PHE A 50 -20.44 -32.44 4.97
CA PHE A 50 -20.01 -32.38 3.57
C PHE A 50 -19.75 -30.96 3.06
N TRP A 51 -20.62 -30.00 3.41
CA TRP A 51 -20.46 -28.60 2.96
C TRP A 51 -19.18 -27.97 3.50
N LEU A 52 -18.79 -28.28 4.75
CA LEU A 52 -17.55 -27.77 5.35
C LEU A 52 -16.35 -28.33 4.62
N PHE A 53 -16.37 -29.64 4.33
CA PHE A 53 -15.36 -30.28 3.51
C PHE A 53 -15.29 -29.63 2.11
N ALA A 54 -16.41 -29.36 1.47
CA ALA A 54 -16.44 -28.75 0.14
C ALA A 54 -15.80 -27.35 0.12
N ILE A 55 -16.07 -26.50 1.11
CA ILE A 55 -15.45 -25.18 1.22
C ILE A 55 -13.94 -25.33 1.45
N LEU A 56 -13.54 -26.19 2.38
CA LEU A 56 -12.12 -26.41 2.68
C LEU A 56 -11.37 -26.98 1.47
N TRP A 57 -11.97 -27.93 0.77
CA TRP A 57 -11.43 -28.52 -0.45
C TRP A 57 -11.31 -27.51 -1.58
N SER A 58 -12.25 -26.58 -1.72
CA SER A 58 -12.16 -25.48 -2.69
C SER A 58 -10.92 -24.60 -2.46
N ILE A 59 -10.69 -24.22 -1.20
CA ILE A 59 -9.51 -23.42 -0.80
C ILE A 59 -8.22 -24.21 -1.07
N ILE A 60 -8.16 -25.48 -0.65
CA ILE A 60 -6.99 -26.34 -0.87
C ILE A 60 -6.72 -26.53 -2.36
N SER A 61 -7.75 -26.78 -3.17
CA SER A 61 -7.62 -26.94 -4.63
C SER A 61 -7.00 -25.70 -5.28
N TYR A 62 -7.47 -24.51 -4.89
CA TYR A 62 -6.90 -23.25 -5.37
C TYR A 62 -5.42 -23.11 -4.99
N ILE A 63 -5.07 -23.40 -3.72
CA ILE A 63 -3.67 -23.32 -3.25
C ILE A 63 -2.79 -24.31 -4.02
N ILE A 64 -3.24 -25.55 -4.22
CA ILE A 64 -2.48 -26.57 -4.97
C ILE A 64 -2.21 -26.08 -6.39
N VAL A 65 -3.23 -25.58 -7.09
CA VAL A 65 -3.06 -25.07 -8.45
C VAL A 65 -2.16 -23.84 -8.47
N LEU A 66 -2.25 -22.96 -7.46
CA LEU A 66 -1.37 -21.80 -7.34
C LEU A 66 0.10 -22.21 -7.18
N VAL A 67 0.40 -23.21 -6.36
CA VAL A 67 1.76 -23.73 -6.15
C VAL A 67 2.28 -24.46 -7.39
N ILE A 68 1.45 -25.24 -8.07
CA ILE A 68 1.85 -25.91 -9.31
C ILE A 68 2.08 -24.88 -10.42
N ALA A 69 1.21 -23.87 -10.52
CA ALA A 69 1.34 -22.80 -11.51
C ALA A 69 2.60 -21.96 -11.27
N SER A 70 2.94 -21.67 -10.00
CA SER A 70 4.16 -20.94 -9.67
C SER A 70 5.42 -21.75 -9.97
N ASN A 71 5.41 -23.07 -9.73
CA ASN A 71 6.57 -23.93 -10.00
C ASN A 71 6.74 -24.30 -11.49
N THR A 72 5.63 -24.50 -12.21
CA THR A 72 5.64 -24.96 -13.62
C THR A 72 5.64 -23.79 -14.61
N GLY A 73 5.58 -22.54 -14.12
CA GLY A 73 5.46 -21.36 -14.96
C GLY A 73 4.16 -21.34 -15.78
N LEU A 74 3.11 -22.00 -15.28
CA LEU A 74 1.85 -22.14 -16.01
C LEU A 74 1.20 -20.75 -16.14
N GLY A 75 1.03 -20.30 -17.39
CA GLY A 75 0.68 -18.93 -17.75
C GLY A 75 -0.51 -18.37 -16.96
N GLY A 76 -0.23 -17.38 -16.12
CA GLY A 76 -1.23 -16.72 -15.27
C GLY A 76 -0.69 -16.28 -13.90
N VAL A 77 0.44 -16.83 -13.46
CA VAL A 77 1.19 -16.34 -12.30
C VAL A 77 2.45 -15.63 -12.81
N SER A 78 2.29 -14.38 -13.26
CA SER A 78 3.46 -13.52 -13.37
C SER A 78 3.92 -13.22 -11.94
N ASN A 79 4.98 -13.88 -11.50
CA ASN A 79 5.77 -13.41 -10.36
C ASN A 79 6.45 -12.11 -10.81
N ASN A 80 5.70 -11.03 -11.00
CA ASN A 80 6.25 -9.68 -11.03
C ASN A 80 6.64 -9.34 -9.58
N ILE A 81 7.64 -10.05 -9.05
CA ILE A 81 8.52 -9.53 -8.00
C ILE A 81 9.69 -8.82 -8.69
N ASP A 82 9.47 -8.32 -9.91
CA ASP A 82 10.15 -7.11 -10.32
C ASP A 82 9.38 -6.01 -9.61
N VAL A 83 9.89 -5.54 -8.46
CA VAL A 83 9.71 -4.13 -8.13
C VAL A 83 10.48 -3.44 -9.24
N PRO A 84 9.84 -2.83 -10.24
CA PRO A 84 10.60 -1.99 -11.13
C PRO A 84 11.01 -0.83 -10.23
N VAL A 85 12.27 -0.80 -9.82
CA VAL A 85 12.92 0.47 -9.52
C VAL A 85 12.89 1.19 -10.86
N GLN A 86 11.77 1.88 -11.11
CA GLN A 86 11.64 2.78 -12.22
C GLN A 86 12.69 3.86 -11.93
N ASN A 87 13.87 3.70 -12.53
CA ASN A 87 14.70 4.83 -12.88
C ASN A 87 13.92 5.61 -13.95
N ASN A 88 12.81 6.21 -13.56
CA ASN A 88 12.20 7.28 -14.32
C ASN A 88 13.24 8.40 -14.25
N SER A 89 14.06 8.50 -15.30
CA SER A 89 14.53 9.80 -15.71
C SER A 89 13.26 10.58 -16.05
N ILE A 90 12.81 11.39 -15.09
CA ILE A 90 11.63 12.23 -15.25
C ILE A 90 12.04 13.31 -16.25
N GLU A 91 11.79 13.10 -17.54
CA GLU A 91 11.63 14.22 -18.46
C GLU A 91 10.24 14.82 -18.21
N PRO A 92 10.14 16.10 -17.85
CA PRO A 92 8.88 16.72 -17.48
C PRO A 92 8.04 17.03 -18.72
N GLU A 93 7.49 16.02 -19.37
CA GLU A 93 6.43 16.19 -20.35
C GLU A 93 5.13 16.44 -19.54
N ASN A 94 4.70 17.70 -19.49
CA ASN A 94 3.38 18.14 -19.00
C ASN A 94 3.23 18.46 -17.51
N VAL A 95 4.29 18.94 -16.84
CA VAL A 95 4.03 19.83 -15.69
C VAL A 95 3.46 21.13 -16.22
N SER A 96 2.15 21.33 -16.05
CA SER A 96 1.57 22.66 -16.07
C SER A 96 2.36 23.51 -15.07
N MET A 97 3.27 24.34 -15.58
CA MET A 97 4.05 25.30 -14.81
C MET A 97 3.16 26.46 -14.32
N LYS A 98 1.90 26.19 -13.98
CA LYS A 98 1.11 27.13 -13.23
C LYS A 98 1.63 27.11 -11.81
N ALA A 99 2.74 27.81 -11.63
CA ALA A 99 3.26 28.20 -10.33
C ALA A 99 2.07 28.69 -9.52
N MET A 100 1.79 28.06 -8.39
CA MET A 100 1.06 28.71 -7.33
C MET A 100 1.96 29.84 -6.84
N SER A 101 1.89 30.97 -7.53
CA SER A 101 2.41 32.23 -7.06
C SER A 101 1.69 32.50 -5.74
N PRO A 102 2.39 32.62 -4.60
CA PRO A 102 1.74 33.21 -3.45
C PRO A 102 1.38 34.63 -3.86
N VAL A 103 0.09 34.98 -3.79
CA VAL A 103 -0.34 36.36 -3.94
C VAL A 103 0.22 37.10 -2.74
N LEU A 104 1.39 37.70 -2.93
CA LEU A 104 2.03 38.59 -2.00
C LEU A 104 1.95 40.02 -2.57
N PRO A 105 1.73 41.02 -1.71
CA PRO A 105 1.50 42.39 -2.10
C PRO A 105 2.69 43.01 -2.86
N ASP A 106 2.35 43.90 -3.78
CA ASP A 106 3.05 44.30 -5.01
C ASP A 106 4.36 45.09 -4.85
N ASN A 107 4.99 45.12 -3.67
CA ASN A 107 6.07 46.09 -3.39
C ASN A 107 7.25 45.55 -2.57
N MET A 108 7.80 44.39 -2.95
CA MET A 108 9.12 44.01 -2.43
C MET A 108 9.96 43.26 -3.48
N SER A 109 10.92 43.96 -4.09
CA SER A 109 11.89 43.38 -5.00
C SER A 109 12.82 42.41 -4.26
N ARG A 110 12.51 41.10 -4.27
CA ARG A 110 13.50 40.07 -3.95
C ARG A 110 14.28 39.75 -5.22
N LYS A 111 15.59 40.03 -5.22
CA LYS A 111 16.54 39.37 -6.13
C LYS A 111 16.49 37.86 -5.84
N LYS A 112 15.67 37.15 -6.60
CA LYS A 112 15.66 35.69 -6.61
C LYS A 112 16.88 35.25 -7.43
N PRO A 113 17.79 34.42 -6.90
CA PRO A 113 18.87 33.87 -7.70
C PRO A 113 18.25 33.08 -8.84
N SER A 114 18.49 33.53 -10.07
CA SER A 114 17.76 33.07 -11.25
C SER A 114 18.42 31.85 -11.91
N SER A 115 19.48 31.32 -11.31
CA SER A 115 20.21 30.17 -11.87
C SER A 115 20.60 29.16 -10.78
N PRO A 116 20.58 27.85 -11.10
CA PRO A 116 21.03 26.79 -10.18
C PRO A 116 22.54 26.85 -9.89
N ASN A 117 23.29 27.68 -10.61
CA ASN A 117 24.74 27.83 -10.49
C ASN A 117 25.18 28.75 -9.33
N GLU A 118 24.24 29.47 -8.69
CA GLU A 118 24.50 30.36 -7.55
C GLU A 118 24.24 29.70 -6.19
N MET A 119 23.72 28.47 -6.17
CA MET A 119 23.42 27.75 -4.93
C MET A 119 24.64 26.96 -4.47
N LYS A 120 25.12 27.25 -3.25
CA LYS A 120 26.23 26.49 -2.65
C LYS A 120 25.79 25.03 -2.42
N PRO A 121 26.65 24.04 -2.73
CA PRO A 121 26.31 22.63 -2.54
C PRO A 121 26.10 22.34 -1.05
N GLY A 122 24.98 21.69 -0.73
CA GLY A 122 24.63 21.32 0.64
C GLY A 122 23.16 20.91 0.76
N TYR A 123 22.78 20.41 1.93
CA TYR A 123 21.45 19.87 2.19
C TYR A 123 20.74 20.69 3.26
N TYR A 124 19.49 21.08 3.01
CA TYR A 124 18.62 21.65 4.03
C TYR A 124 17.83 20.52 4.68
N ILE A 125 17.98 20.35 5.99
CA ILE A 125 17.24 19.37 6.79
C ILE A 125 16.22 20.11 7.64
N LEU A 126 14.97 19.65 7.61
CA LEU A 126 13.92 20.19 8.47
C LEU A 126 14.18 19.76 9.92
N ASP A 127 14.25 20.73 10.83
CA ASP A 127 14.26 20.46 12.26
C ASP A 127 12.82 20.28 12.75
N ALA A 128 12.39 19.02 12.81
CA ALA A 128 11.05 18.67 13.26
C ALA A 128 10.77 19.11 14.71
N ASN A 129 11.78 19.11 15.58
CA ASN A 129 11.61 19.42 17.00
C ASN A 129 11.33 20.90 17.24
N GLU A 130 12.05 21.78 16.54
CA GLU A 130 11.79 23.21 16.61
C GLU A 130 10.55 23.62 15.81
N THR A 131 10.30 22.96 14.68
CA THR A 131 9.12 23.21 13.85
C THR A 131 7.83 22.94 14.60
N VAL A 132 7.74 21.82 15.33
CA VAL A 132 6.54 21.49 16.12
C VAL A 132 6.35 22.47 17.28
N LYS A 133 7.43 22.98 17.88
CA LYS A 133 7.36 23.91 19.01
C LYS A 133 6.95 25.33 18.60
N ARG A 134 7.42 25.81 17.43
CA ARG A 134 7.18 27.19 16.97
C ARG A 134 6.06 27.29 15.93
N GLY A 135 5.57 26.16 15.41
CA GLY A 135 4.56 26.10 14.34
C GLY A 135 5.07 26.58 12.97
N VAL A 136 6.33 27.01 12.88
CA VAL A 136 6.96 27.51 11.65
C VAL A 136 8.07 26.55 11.25
N PRO A 137 8.10 26.06 9.99
CA PRO A 137 9.15 25.19 9.48
C PRO A 137 10.54 25.83 9.62
N LYS A 138 11.41 25.20 10.41
CA LYS A 138 12.81 25.62 10.57
C LYS A 138 13.72 24.62 9.87
N TYR A 139 14.57 25.12 8.98
CA TYR A 139 15.53 24.31 8.25
C TYR A 139 16.95 24.61 8.70
N ILE A 140 17.76 23.56 8.80
CA ILE A 140 19.19 23.61 9.12
C ILE A 140 19.95 23.25 7.84
N PHE A 141 20.90 24.10 7.44
CA PHE A 141 21.76 23.83 6.30
C PHE A 141 23.01 23.06 6.71
N LEU A 142 23.28 21.96 6.02
CA LEU A 142 24.50 21.17 6.15
C LEU A 142 25.29 21.26 4.84
N GLY A 143 26.42 21.96 4.88
CA GLY A 143 27.32 22.10 3.75
C GLY A 143 28.71 22.56 4.20
N PRO A 144 29.71 22.49 3.30
CA PRO A 144 31.08 22.89 3.62
C PRO A 144 31.21 24.39 3.90
N GLU A 145 30.31 25.22 3.38
CA GLU A 145 30.30 26.66 3.61
C GLU A 145 28.95 27.13 4.13
N ALA A 146 28.95 28.11 5.04
CA ALA A 146 27.71 28.68 5.56
C ALA A 146 26.87 29.32 4.43
N PRO A 147 25.54 29.11 4.45
CA PRO A 147 24.66 29.69 3.45
C PRO A 147 24.55 31.20 3.70
N ASN A 148 24.33 31.97 2.63
CA ASN A 148 24.11 33.40 2.76
C ASN A 148 22.68 33.63 3.30
N LEU A 149 22.56 33.90 4.60
CA LEU A 149 21.27 34.11 5.28
C LEU A 149 20.79 35.54 5.06
N VAL A 150 19.70 35.71 4.30
CA VAL A 150 18.99 37.00 4.21
C VAL A 150 18.00 37.06 5.37
N TYR A 151 18.35 37.77 6.43
CA TYR A 151 17.44 38.01 7.56
C TYR A 151 16.39 39.06 7.18
N HIS A 152 15.11 38.69 7.23
CA HIS A 152 14.03 39.66 7.22
C HIS A 152 13.65 39.97 8.67
N ASN A 153 14.06 41.14 9.17
CA ASN A 153 13.69 41.60 10.50
C ASN A 153 12.17 41.83 10.54
N MET A 154 11.45 40.97 11.24
CA MET A 154 10.05 41.17 11.62
C MET A 154 9.99 41.97 12.92
N ASN A 155 10.35 43.25 12.87
CA ASN A 155 10.05 44.17 13.97
C ASN A 155 9.52 45.46 13.35
N ASP A 156 8.20 45.49 13.15
CA ASP A 156 7.43 46.73 13.07
C ASP A 156 6.15 46.50 13.88
N LYS A 157 6.28 46.62 15.21
CA LYS A 157 5.13 46.88 16.09
C LYS A 157 4.99 48.39 16.13
N GLY A 158 3.90 48.88 15.56
CA GLY A 158 3.57 50.30 15.51
C GLY A 158 3.56 50.93 16.90
N GLU A 159 4.44 51.91 17.07
CA GLU A 159 4.30 52.97 18.05
C GLU A 159 3.24 53.94 17.49
N SER A 160 2.01 53.81 17.96
CA SER A 160 0.93 54.76 17.69
C SER A 160 1.19 56.01 18.54
N ASN A 161 1.71 57.07 17.92
CA ASN A 161 1.79 58.39 18.53
C ASN A 161 0.74 59.32 17.90
N GLY A 162 -0.22 59.71 18.72
CA GLY A 162 -0.88 61.02 18.72
C GLY A 162 -1.91 61.32 17.63
N ASP A 163 -3.20 61.29 18.02
CA ASP A 163 -4.19 62.19 17.43
C ASP A 163 -4.53 63.28 18.45
N ASN A 164 -4.30 64.51 18.00
CA ASN A 164 -4.65 65.76 18.64
C ASN A 164 -6.16 66.02 18.50
N GLU A 165 -6.77 66.58 19.54
CA GLU A 165 -7.80 67.61 19.41
C GLU A 165 -7.52 68.71 20.45
#